data_AF-A0A831U559-F1
#
_entry.id   AF-A0A831U559-F1
#
_cell.length_a   1.000
_cell.length_b   1.000
_cell.length_c   1.000
_cell.angle_alpha   90.00
_cell.angle_beta   90.00
_cell.angle_gamma   90.00
#
_symmetry.space_group_name_H-M   'P 1'
#
loop_
_entity.id
_entity.type
_entity.pdbx_description
1 polymer ?
#
loop_
_entity_poly.entity_id
_entity_poly.type
_entity_poly.pdbx_seq_one_letter_code
_entity_poly.pdbx_strand_id
1 'polypeptide(L)'
;MTIYEAIQKTIREAMKAKDQRTLDFARVVKAELDRKGDGKPLPDAEAARVLKALKGIALEQGNAFEVEFLDRFLPKEMSEEEIEAWIRENLDLSRFKNPLAAIGAVTQALGPKAPGEKVRRVIERMAR
;
A
#
# COMPACT_ATOMS: atom_id res chain seq x y z
N MET A 1 -15.66 2.06 -0.45
CA MET A 1 -15.31 1.94 0.97
C MET A 1 -13.82 2.17 1.08
N THR A 2 -13.40 3.16 1.87
CA THR A 2 -11.98 3.46 2.12
C THR A 2 -11.32 2.37 2.96
N ILE A 3 -10.00 2.34 3.04
CA ILE A 3 -9.26 1.43 3.94
C ILE A 3 -9.74 1.62 5.38
N TYR A 4 -9.89 2.88 5.81
CA TYR A 4 -10.34 3.21 7.16
C TYR A 4 -11.73 2.63 7.47
N GLU A 5 -12.69 2.84 6.57
CA GLU A 5 -14.05 2.29 6.70
C GLU A 5 -14.04 0.75 6.66
N ALA A 6 -13.18 0.14 5.85
CA ALA A 6 -13.04 -1.31 5.74
C ALA A 6 -12.53 -1.93 7.05
N ILE A 7 -11.55 -1.30 7.71
CA ILE A 7 -11.07 -1.72 9.03
C ILE A 7 -12.18 -1.58 10.08
N GLN A 8 -12.92 -0.48 10.08
CA GLN A 8 -14.07 -0.33 11.00
C GLN A 8 -15.15 -1.40 10.78
N LYS A 9 -15.45 -1.74 9.52
CA LYS A 9 -16.38 -2.82 9.17
C LYS A 9 -15.87 -4.16 9.69
N THR A 10 -14.58 -4.43 9.51
CA THR A 10 -13.91 -5.67 9.99
C THR A 10 -14.00 -5.81 11.51
N ILE A 11 -13.81 -4.72 12.27
CA ILE A 11 -14.00 -4.72 13.73
C ILE A 11 -15.43 -5.15 14.09
N ARG A 12 -16.44 -4.54 13.45
CA ARG A 12 -17.86 -4.86 13.72
C ARG A 12 -18.19 -6.31 13.36
N GLU A 13 -17.64 -6.83 12.26
CA GLU A 13 -17.85 -8.20 11.81
C GLU A 13 -17.16 -9.21 12.74
N ALA A 14 -15.91 -8.94 13.14
CA ALA A 14 -15.17 -9.78 14.08
C ALA A 14 -15.85 -9.85 15.46
N MET A 15 -16.40 -8.73 15.95
CA MET A 15 -17.21 -8.71 17.18
C MET A 15 -18.42 -9.65 17.09
N LYS A 16 -19.17 -9.60 15.98
CA LYS A 16 -20.34 -10.46 15.76
C LYS A 16 -19.96 -11.94 15.65
N ALA A 17 -18.86 -12.21 14.96
CA ALA A 17 -18.34 -13.56 14.76
C ALA A 17 -17.62 -14.14 15.99
N LYS A 18 -17.38 -13.32 17.03
CA LYS A 18 -16.53 -13.66 18.18
C LYS A 18 -15.11 -14.08 17.76
N ASP A 19 -14.61 -13.52 16.65
CA ASP A 19 -13.25 -13.71 16.19
C ASP A 19 -12.33 -12.73 16.92
N GLN A 20 -11.86 -13.15 18.10
CA GLN A 20 -11.05 -12.31 18.97
C GLN A 20 -9.73 -11.90 18.32
N ARG A 21 -9.10 -12.81 17.56
CA ARG A 21 -7.80 -12.56 16.92
C ARG A 21 -7.90 -11.45 15.86
N THR A 22 -8.91 -11.54 14.99
CA THR A 22 -9.18 -10.50 13.99
C THR A 22 -9.61 -9.19 14.64
N LEU A 23 -10.44 -9.25 15.69
CA LEU A 23 -10.89 -8.07 16.41
C LEU A 23 -9.72 -7.28 17.01
N ASP A 24 -8.82 -7.96 17.72
CA ASP A 24 -7.71 -7.31 18.40
C ASP A 24 -6.74 -6.69 17.41
N PHE A 25 -6.37 -7.41 16.36
CA PHE A 25 -5.46 -6.85 15.36
C PHE A 25 -6.11 -5.73 14.52
N ALA A 26 -7.40 -5.83 14.19
CA ALA A 26 -8.11 -4.75 13.50
C ALA A 26 -8.16 -3.46 14.35
N ARG A 27 -8.25 -3.58 15.68
CA ARG A 27 -8.17 -2.43 16.61
C ARG A 27 -6.77 -1.82 16.66
N VAL A 28 -5.72 -2.63 16.63
CA VAL A 28 -4.33 -2.15 16.51
C VAL A 28 -4.16 -1.37 15.21
N VAL A 29 -4.58 -1.93 14.08
CA VAL A 29 -4.51 -1.26 12.77
C VAL A 29 -5.28 0.06 12.80
N LYS A 30 -6.49 0.08 13.37
CA LYS A 30 -7.27 1.32 13.51
C LYS A 30 -6.54 2.36 14.37
N ALA A 31 -5.97 1.96 15.50
CA ALA A 31 -5.24 2.86 16.39
C ALA A 31 -4.03 3.49 15.70
N GLU A 32 -3.30 2.73 14.87
CA GLU A 32 -2.19 3.26 14.08
C GLU A 32 -2.64 4.24 12.99
N LEU A 33 -3.77 3.98 12.33
CA LEU A 33 -4.38 4.92 11.38
C LEU A 33 -4.82 6.21 12.08
N ASP A 34 -5.50 6.10 13.23
CA ASP A 34 -5.94 7.25 14.02
C ASP A 34 -4.74 8.07 14.51
N ARG A 35 -3.68 7.42 15.00
CA ARG A 35 -2.44 8.07 15.45
C ARG A 35 -1.80 8.89 14.33
N LYS A 36 -1.81 8.36 13.10
CA LYS A 36 -1.23 9.04 11.94
C LYS A 36 -2.14 10.14 11.38
N GLY A 37 -3.46 10.00 11.53
CA GLY A 37 -4.47 10.95 11.07
C GLY A 37 -4.96 11.95 12.12
N ASP A 38 -4.32 12.03 13.30
CA ASP A 38 -4.75 12.87 14.43
C ASP A 38 -6.23 12.65 14.79
N GLY A 39 -6.60 11.37 14.90
CA GLY A 39 -7.97 10.92 15.19
C GLY A 39 -8.94 11.00 14.00
N LYS A 40 -8.50 11.46 12.82
CA LYS A 40 -9.33 11.57 11.61
C LYS A 40 -8.99 10.48 10.58
N PRO A 41 -9.94 10.08 9.73
CA PRO A 41 -9.67 9.18 8.62
C PRO A 41 -8.59 9.75 7.68
N LEU A 42 -7.63 8.90 7.32
CA LEU A 42 -6.58 9.22 6.36
C LEU A 42 -7.05 8.99 4.91
N PRO A 43 -6.48 9.72 3.93
CA PRO A 43 -6.56 9.33 2.53
C PRO A 43 -6.01 7.90 2.33
N ASP A 44 -6.63 7.13 1.43
CA ASP A 44 -6.27 5.71 1.21
C ASP A 44 -4.79 5.50 0.85
N ALA A 45 -4.17 6.45 0.13
CA ALA A 45 -2.75 6.39 -0.19
C ALA A 45 -1.87 6.43 1.07
N GLU A 46 -2.25 7.24 2.08
CA GLU A 46 -1.54 7.33 3.35
C GLU A 46 -1.85 6.14 4.26
N ALA A 47 -3.12 5.72 4.32
CA ALA A 47 -3.50 4.52 5.05
C ALA A 47 -2.73 3.29 4.53
N ALA A 48 -2.67 3.10 3.21
CA ALA A 48 -1.90 2.01 2.60
C ALA A 48 -0.40 2.06 2.96
N ARG A 49 0.20 3.25 3.13
CA ARG A 49 1.59 3.37 3.61
C ARG A 49 1.73 2.88 5.05
N VAL A 50 0.79 3.20 5.93
CA VAL A 50 0.75 2.69 7.31
C VAL A 50 0.62 1.17 7.31
N LEU A 51 -0.30 0.63 6.52
CA LEU A 51 -0.51 -0.83 6.40
C LEU A 51 0.75 -1.54 5.88
N LYS A 52 1.47 -0.97 4.90
CA LYS A 52 2.75 -1.53 4.42
C LYS A 52 3.83 -1.54 5.49
N ALA A 53 3.91 -0.48 6.31
CA ALA A 53 4.86 -0.44 7.41
C ALA A 53 4.55 -1.53 8.47
N LEU A 54 3.28 -1.69 8.84
CA LEU A 54 2.85 -2.78 9.72
C LEU A 54 3.14 -4.16 9.14
N LYS A 55 2.96 -4.33 7.82
CA LYS A 55 3.26 -5.60 7.13
C LYS A 55 4.76 -5.92 7.21
N GLY A 56 5.63 -4.92 7.08
CA GLY A 56 7.08 -5.09 7.25
C GLY A 56 7.44 -5.63 8.64
N ILE A 57 6.87 -5.03 9.69
CA ILE A 57 7.05 -5.48 11.07
C ILE A 57 6.53 -6.92 11.26
N ALA A 58 5.35 -7.22 10.74
CA ALA A 58 4.76 -8.56 10.83
C ALA A 58 5.62 -9.63 10.11
N LEU A 59 6.23 -9.29 8.96
CA LEU A 59 7.16 -10.16 8.24
C LEU A 59 8.43 -10.42 9.06
N GLU A 60 9.02 -9.39 9.64
CA GLU A 60 10.21 -9.51 10.51
C GLU A 60 9.93 -10.40 11.74
N GLN A 61 8.70 -10.34 12.25
CA GLN A 61 8.25 -11.17 13.38
C GLN A 61 7.78 -12.58 12.98
N GLY A 62 7.72 -12.90 11.68
CA GLY A 62 7.19 -14.18 11.20
C GLY A 62 5.69 -14.37 11.47
N ASN A 63 4.93 -13.28 11.65
CA ASN A 63 3.51 -13.35 11.98
C ASN A 63 2.63 -13.41 10.72
N ALA A 64 2.47 -14.61 10.18
CA ALA A 64 1.72 -14.86 8.95
C ALA A 64 0.27 -14.32 8.98
N PHE A 65 -0.39 -14.39 10.14
CA PHE A 65 -1.77 -13.89 10.27
C PHE A 65 -1.87 -12.38 10.04
N GLU A 66 -0.95 -11.60 10.61
CA GLU A 66 -0.96 -10.15 10.45
C GLU A 66 -0.65 -9.75 9.01
N VAL A 67 0.30 -10.46 8.39
CA VAL A 67 0.64 -10.29 6.96
C VAL A 67 -0.60 -10.53 6.09
N GLU A 68 -1.28 -11.66 6.26
CA GLU A 68 -2.50 -12.01 5.52
C GLU A 68 -3.64 -11.03 5.80
N PHE A 69 -3.80 -10.61 7.06
CA PHE A 69 -4.82 -9.64 7.44
C PHE A 69 -4.61 -8.33 6.66
N LEU A 70 -3.39 -7.80 6.65
CA LEU A 70 -3.06 -6.51 6.01
C LEU A 70 -3.18 -6.59 4.48
N ASP A 71 -2.83 -7.73 3.88
CA ASP A 71 -2.91 -7.93 2.43
C ASP A 71 -4.34 -7.82 1.87
N ARG A 72 -5.37 -8.09 2.68
CA ARG A 72 -6.77 -7.91 2.28
C ARG A 72 -7.15 -6.44 2.06
N PHE A 73 -6.42 -5.51 2.67
CA PHE A 73 -6.72 -4.07 2.63
C PHE A 73 -5.73 -3.28 1.79
N LEU A 74 -4.57 -3.85 1.49
CA LEU A 74 -3.60 -3.22 0.60
C LEU A 74 -4.13 -3.25 -0.85
N PRO A 75 -3.96 -2.16 -1.61
CA PRO A 75 -4.32 -2.17 -3.02
C PRO A 75 -3.44 -3.19 -3.74
N LYS A 76 -4.06 -3.95 -4.66
CA LYS A 76 -3.31 -4.86 -5.54
C LYS A 76 -2.23 -4.07 -6.27
N GLU A 77 -1.02 -4.60 -6.23
CA GLU A 77 0.07 -4.01 -6.99
C GLU A 77 -0.17 -4.21 -8.48
N MET A 78 0.17 -3.19 -9.25
CA MET A 78 0.27 -3.30 -10.70
C MET A 78 1.39 -4.29 -11.06
N SER A 79 1.16 -5.03 -12.14
CA SER A 79 2.17 -5.80 -12.84
C SER A 79 3.23 -4.87 -13.44
N GLU A 80 4.38 -5.43 -13.82
CA GLU A 80 5.43 -4.65 -14.47
C GLU A 80 4.97 -4.13 -15.83
N GLU A 81 4.15 -4.89 -16.54
CA GLU A 81 3.56 -4.55 -17.84
C GLU A 81 2.57 -3.38 -17.73
N GLU A 82 1.72 -3.39 -16.70
CA GLU A 82 0.78 -2.28 -16.43
C GLU A 82 1.52 -1.00 -16.03
N ILE A 83 2.61 -1.11 -15.26
CA ILE A 83 3.45 0.03 -14.91
C ILE A 83 4.13 0.59 -16.17
N GLU A 84 4.66 -0.28 -17.03
CA GLU A 84 5.32 0.12 -18.27
C GLU A 84 4.36 0.84 -19.23
N ALA A 85 3.14 0.31 -19.41
CA ALA A 85 2.09 0.94 -20.20
C ALA A 85 1.74 2.33 -19.64
N TRP A 86 1.54 2.44 -18.32
CA TRP A 86 1.24 3.72 -17.68
C TRP A 86 2.36 4.74 -17.88
N ILE A 87 3.64 4.33 -17.75
CA ILE A 87 4.79 5.22 -17.98
C ILE A 87 4.77 5.74 -19.42
N ARG A 88 4.57 4.88 -20.42
CA ARG A 88 4.54 5.30 -21.84
C ARG A 88 3.42 6.29 -22.13
N GLU A 89 2.27 6.12 -21.48
CA GLU A 89 1.10 6.98 -21.70
C GLU A 89 1.18 8.32 -20.98
N ASN A 90 1.85 8.38 -19.82
CA ASN A 90 1.76 9.51 -18.89
C ASN A 90 3.07 10.29 -18.72
N LEU A 91 4.22 9.71 -19.10
CA LEU A 91 5.53 10.32 -18.89
C LEU A 91 6.38 10.31 -20.16
N ASP A 92 7.05 11.43 -20.39
CA ASP A 92 8.10 11.54 -21.39
C ASP A 92 9.47 11.40 -20.69
N LEU A 93 10.04 10.19 -20.74
CA LEU A 93 11.31 9.88 -20.07
C LEU A 93 12.48 10.73 -20.58
N SER A 94 12.41 11.29 -21.79
CA SER A 94 13.46 12.13 -22.36
C SER A 94 13.62 13.47 -21.64
N ARG A 95 12.60 13.90 -20.90
CA ARG A 95 12.61 15.16 -20.11
C ARG A 95 13.36 15.04 -18.78
N PHE A 96 13.73 13.82 -18.39
CA PHE A 96 14.47 13.58 -17.16
C PHE A 96 15.97 13.53 -17.43
N LYS A 97 16.78 14.04 -16.50
CA LYS A 97 18.26 13.99 -16.58
C LYS A 97 18.79 12.56 -16.78
N ASN A 98 18.08 11.58 -16.23
CA ASN A 98 18.25 10.16 -16.50
C ASN A 98 16.90 9.44 -16.30
N PRO A 99 16.68 8.27 -16.93
CA PRO A 99 15.41 7.55 -16.80
C PRO A 99 15.02 7.22 -15.35
N LEU A 100 15.98 6.90 -14.48
CA LEU A 100 15.73 6.56 -13.07
C LEU A 100 15.17 7.75 -12.27
N ALA A 101 15.40 9.00 -12.70
CA ALA A 101 14.80 10.16 -12.06
C ALA A 101 13.26 10.19 -12.20
N ALA A 102 12.68 9.40 -13.13
CA ALA A 102 11.23 9.26 -13.26
C ALA A 102 10.59 8.38 -12.17
N ILE A 103 11.37 7.61 -11.39
CA ILE A 103 10.84 6.75 -10.31
C ILE A 103 9.99 7.56 -9.32
N GLY A 104 10.44 8.76 -8.95
CA GLY A 104 9.71 9.64 -8.03
C GLY A 104 8.36 10.08 -8.59
N ALA A 105 8.32 10.46 -9.87
CA ALA A 105 7.08 10.86 -10.54
C ALA A 105 6.07 9.71 -10.63
N VAL A 106 6.54 8.51 -10.99
CA VAL A 106 5.68 7.32 -11.09
C VAL A 106 5.15 6.92 -9.71
N THR A 107 6.01 6.85 -8.69
CA THR A 107 5.61 6.46 -7.33
C THR A 107 4.73 7.52 -6.66
N GLN A 108 4.86 8.80 -7.02
CA GLN A 108 3.94 9.84 -6.58
C GLN A 108 2.56 9.68 -7.21
N ALA A 109 2.49 9.33 -8.50
CA ALA A 109 1.22 9.17 -9.21
C ALA A 109 0.49 7.86 -8.87
N LEU A 110 1.20 6.74 -8.85
CA LEU A 110 0.64 5.40 -8.64
C LEU A 110 0.65 4.97 -7.16
N GLY A 111 1.47 5.62 -6.35
CA GLY A 111 1.50 5.42 -4.90
C GLY A 111 1.77 3.95 -4.53
N PRO A 112 0.98 3.38 -3.60
CA PRO A 112 1.17 2.01 -3.13
C PRO A 112 0.97 0.92 -4.20
N LYS A 113 0.31 1.23 -5.34
CA LYS A 113 0.07 0.25 -6.43
C LYS A 113 1.33 -0.05 -7.23
N ALA A 114 2.31 0.85 -7.25
CA ALA A 114 3.57 0.66 -7.96
C ALA A 114 4.76 0.89 -7.01
N PRO A 115 5.21 -0.16 -6.30
CA PRO A 115 6.36 -0.05 -5.40
C PRO A 115 7.61 0.44 -6.12
N GLY A 116 8.42 1.28 -5.45
CA GLY A 116 9.59 1.92 -6.05
C GLY A 116 10.59 0.93 -6.66
N GLU A 117 10.83 -0.21 -6.02
CA GLU A 117 11.71 -1.25 -6.56
C GLU A 117 11.16 -1.92 -7.83
N LYS A 118 9.84 -2.12 -7.92
CA LYS A 118 9.20 -2.64 -9.12
C LYS A 118 9.25 -1.61 -10.25
N VAL A 119 8.95 -0.34 -9.94
CA VAL A 119 9.05 0.79 -10.88
C VAL A 119 10.47 0.95 -11.40
N ARG A 120 11.49 0.85 -10.53
CA ARG A 120 12.90 0.89 -10.90
C ARG A 120 13.22 -0.17 -11.96
N ARG A 121 12.86 -1.43 -11.71
CA ARG A 121 13.11 -2.53 -12.67
C ARG A 121 12.48 -2.28 -14.03
N VAL A 122 11.25 -1.77 -14.06
CA VAL A 122 10.54 -1.42 -15.31
C VAL A 122 11.29 -0.32 -16.06
N ILE A 123 11.66 0.77 -15.38
CA ILE A 123 12.39 1.88 -16.01
C ILE A 123 13.77 1.43 -16.51
N GLU A 124 14.50 0.61 -15.75
CA GLU A 124 15.79 0.05 -16.18
C GLU A 124 15.63 -0.83 -17.43
N ARG A 125 14.54 -1.60 -17.52
CA ARG A 125 14.21 -2.40 -18.70
C ARG A 125 13.89 -1.52 -19.91
N MET A 126 13.14 -0.43 -19.72
CA MET A 126 12.79 0.52 -20.79
C MET A 126 13.99 1.33 -21.31
N ALA A 127 15.01 1.54 -20.48
CA ALA A 127 16.18 2.35 -20.78
C ALA A 127 17.35 1.56 -21.39
N ARG A 128 17.22 0.24 -21.50
CA ARG A 128 18.16 -0.64 -22.23
C ARG A 128 17.82 -0.63 -23.71
#